data_AF-A0A8H7GAG4-F1
#
_entry.id   AF-A0A8H7GAG4-F1
#
_cell.length_a   1.000
_cell.length_b   1.000
_cell.length_c   1.000
_cell.angle_alpha   90.00
_cell.angle_beta   90.00
_cell.angle_gamma   90.00
#
_symmetry.space_group_name_H-M   'P 1'
#
loop_
_entity.id
_entity.type
_entity.pdbx_description
1 polymer ?
#
loop_
_entity_poly.entity_id
_entity_poly.type
_entity_poly.pdbx_seq_one_letter_code
_entity_poly.pdbx_strand_id
1 'polypeptide(L)'
;MPADFEGNIQTVPNTPLSPKLNRNLDRRLAHFEPLPSRLARFKVPIIAPPSPHLIPRPYRTAEGAARDRLAGLLKREQIMREADALGRGINRERWAVPGRTAETRNTSELDDGKWKMEYTEYVAAERVSAFMACGGALSDACDRNTTAAHGKDRALWINDYLRKEMIEWILEVLPIRLPPSRTIPAHHRQFPHLYDQLSTSPETRFHAAYTFLRYLLRGVADEDCEHGVPLHFQHDELEDPDEFLQNATESLLWDSAVACLALSCKAGVHRDVLYPLFPVYAHEYLSIAPHDMTHSELEARICSLDALLIHGTLISCQNSQKEVLQALNYSLGHSMPQSFLDELWFALPSLRDLLDFEDGWAMAQRETWERLFVAISGFLYLLSLWSTLMSRTVRAEPDVLRFPISLMTISALMTGILLSLINQLHVEERARDAEYLEWIHIDLEVHEGEEPNNCLTNVKAKASERGYVKRAIIASEEVLEDIMDIMDIDNESLRECREWLKVFDHEP
;
A
#
# COMPACT_ATOMS: atom_id res chain seq x y z
N MET A 1 -15.63 22.49 -13.10
CA MET A 1 -15.06 23.85 -13.14
C MET A 1 -14.32 24.19 -11.84
N PRO A 2 -13.10 23.69 -11.65
CA PRO A 2 -12.02 24.42 -10.99
C PRO A 2 -11.02 24.93 -12.03
N ALA A 3 -10.34 26.02 -11.67
CA ALA A 3 -9.53 26.83 -12.56
C ALA A 3 -8.24 26.13 -13.01
N ASP A 4 -7.96 26.21 -14.31
CA ASP A 4 -6.71 25.88 -14.95
C ASP A 4 -5.54 26.64 -14.30
N PHE A 5 -4.75 25.92 -13.51
CA PHE A 5 -3.42 26.35 -13.11
C PHE A 5 -2.40 25.63 -14.01
N GLU A 6 -2.37 26.03 -15.29
CA GLU A 6 -1.25 25.72 -16.18
C GLU A 6 -0.01 26.51 -15.73
N GLY A 7 0.62 26.03 -14.65
CA GLY A 7 1.98 26.38 -14.29
C GLY A 7 2.94 25.76 -15.29
N ASN A 8 3.09 26.40 -16.44
CA ASN A 8 4.06 26.07 -17.47
C ASN A 8 5.48 26.28 -16.89
N ILE A 9 6.01 25.27 -16.20
CA ILE A 9 7.42 25.22 -15.80
C ILE A 9 8.20 24.98 -17.09
N GLN A 10 8.66 26.08 -17.72
CA GLN A 10 9.69 26.02 -18.73
C GLN A 10 10.93 25.38 -18.10
N THR A 11 11.12 24.08 -18.35
CA THR A 11 12.41 23.44 -18.19
C THR A 11 13.32 24.03 -19.26
N VAL A 12 14.06 25.07 -18.88
CA VAL A 12 15.13 25.61 -19.72
C VAL A 12 16.08 24.44 -20.00
N PRO A 13 16.32 24.05 -21.27
CA PRO A 13 17.28 23.01 -21.56
C PRO A 13 18.63 23.45 -21.00
N ASN A 14 19.29 22.55 -20.26
CA ASN A 14 20.67 22.70 -19.81
C ASN A 14 21.58 22.81 -21.05
N THR A 15 21.57 24.00 -21.63
CA THR A 15 22.44 24.41 -22.71
C THR A 15 23.78 24.72 -22.04
N PRO A 16 24.89 24.09 -22.44
CA PRO A 16 26.20 24.42 -21.87
C PRO A 16 26.43 25.92 -22.00
N LEU A 17 26.65 26.58 -20.85
CA LEU A 17 26.89 28.01 -20.76
C LEU A 17 27.95 28.40 -21.79
N SER A 18 27.57 29.29 -22.70
CA SER A 18 28.50 29.86 -23.67
C SER A 18 29.62 30.57 -22.90
N PRO A 19 30.89 30.47 -23.32
CA PRO A 19 32.03 31.02 -22.61
C PRO A 19 32.09 32.54 -22.79
N LYS A 20 31.17 33.27 -22.16
CA LYS A 20 31.29 34.72 -22.00
C LYS A 20 32.09 34.99 -20.75
N LEU A 21 33.41 34.96 -20.98
CA LEU A 21 34.51 35.39 -20.13
C LEU A 21 34.11 36.54 -19.19
N ASN A 22 33.88 36.21 -17.92
CA ASN A 22 33.75 37.19 -16.86
C ASN A 22 35.16 37.67 -16.48
N ARG A 23 35.69 38.66 -17.21
CA ARG A 23 37.04 39.25 -17.01
C ARG A 23 37.31 39.75 -15.59
N ASN A 24 36.30 39.83 -14.72
CA ASN A 24 36.45 40.21 -13.32
C ASN A 24 36.75 39.04 -12.38
N LEU A 25 36.61 37.77 -12.80
CA LEU A 25 37.02 36.62 -11.98
C LEU A 25 38.54 36.41 -12.01
N ASP A 26 39.21 36.72 -13.13
CA ASP A 26 40.67 36.55 -13.26
C ASP A 26 41.47 37.44 -12.30
N ARG A 27 40.95 38.61 -11.90
CA ARG A 27 41.64 39.48 -10.92
C ARG A 27 41.52 39.00 -9.49
N ARG A 28 40.51 38.19 -9.13
CA ARG A 28 40.38 37.62 -7.78
C ARG A 28 41.14 36.31 -7.61
N LEU A 29 41.48 35.63 -8.71
CA LEU A 29 42.31 34.41 -8.68
C LEU A 29 43.82 34.69 -8.63
N ALA A 30 44.26 35.92 -8.89
CA ALA A 30 45.68 36.32 -8.86
C ALA A 30 46.29 36.43 -7.44
N HIS A 31 45.51 36.19 -6.39
CA HIS A 31 45.97 36.20 -4.98
C HIS A 31 45.77 34.88 -4.24
N PHE A 32 45.46 33.79 -4.96
CA PHE A 32 45.66 32.48 -4.37
C PHE A 32 47.16 32.20 -4.34
N GLU A 33 47.74 32.23 -3.13
CA GLU A 33 49.06 31.67 -2.87
C GLU A 33 49.13 30.28 -3.53
N PRO A 34 50.23 29.95 -4.24
CA PRO A 34 50.39 28.64 -4.85
C PRO A 34 50.22 27.59 -3.76
N LEU A 35 49.18 26.76 -3.89
CA LEU A 35 48.93 25.63 -3.00
C LEU A 35 50.24 24.87 -2.80
N PRO A 36 50.66 24.61 -1.55
CA PRO A 36 51.92 23.95 -1.27
C PRO A 36 52.00 22.66 -2.06
N SER A 37 53.10 22.49 -2.80
CA SER A 37 53.41 21.42 -3.76
C SER A 37 53.44 19.99 -3.17
N ARG A 38 52.93 19.80 -1.96
CA ARG A 38 52.73 18.51 -1.29
C ARG A 38 51.45 17.78 -1.70
N LEU A 39 50.47 18.43 -2.33
CA LEU A 39 49.27 17.76 -2.86
C LEU A 39 49.48 17.07 -4.22
N ALA A 40 50.63 17.27 -4.89
CA ALA A 40 50.96 16.63 -6.17
C ALA A 40 51.25 15.12 -6.08
N ARG A 41 51.04 14.47 -4.92
CA ARG A 41 51.28 13.03 -4.70
C ARG A 41 50.03 12.18 -4.56
N PHE A 42 48.82 12.75 -4.65
CA PHE A 42 47.65 11.93 -4.87
C PHE A 42 47.61 11.53 -6.34
N LYS A 43 48.29 10.41 -6.68
CA LYS A 43 47.98 9.64 -7.88
C LYS A 43 46.54 9.15 -7.70
N VAL A 44 45.57 9.96 -8.13
CA VAL A 44 44.21 9.47 -8.31
C VAL A 44 44.32 8.26 -9.23
N PRO A 45 43.90 7.05 -8.81
CA PRO A 45 43.91 5.90 -9.70
C PRO A 45 43.17 6.31 -10.96
N ILE A 46 43.82 6.20 -12.13
CA ILE A 46 43.10 6.31 -13.40
C ILE A 46 42.23 5.04 -13.43
N ILE A 47 40.99 5.16 -12.98
CA ILE A 47 39.99 4.11 -13.12
C ILE A 47 39.67 4.09 -14.62
N ALA A 48 40.22 3.10 -15.33
CA ALA A 48 39.87 2.87 -16.72
C ALA A 48 38.35 2.75 -16.83
N PRO A 49 37.71 3.39 -17.83
CA PRO A 49 36.27 3.24 -18.01
C PRO A 49 35.95 1.74 -18.10
N PRO A 50 34.84 1.29 -17.49
CA PRO A 50 34.42 -0.10 -17.59
C PRO A 50 34.32 -0.48 -19.07
N SER A 51 34.65 -1.73 -19.37
CA SER A 51 34.65 -2.23 -20.74
C SER A 51 33.31 -1.92 -21.44
N PRO A 52 33.26 -1.62 -22.75
CA PRO A 52 32.03 -1.19 -23.44
C PRO A 52 30.83 -2.14 -23.32
N HIS A 53 31.07 -3.43 -23.03
CA HIS A 53 30.02 -4.41 -22.74
C HIS A 53 29.44 -4.33 -21.32
N LEU A 54 30.12 -3.64 -20.41
CA LEU A 54 29.66 -3.31 -19.05
C LEU A 54 29.03 -1.91 -18.97
N ILE A 55 29.15 -1.10 -20.02
CA ILE A 55 28.48 0.20 -20.09
C ILE A 55 27.03 -0.05 -20.51
N PRO A 56 26.03 0.30 -19.68
CA PRO A 56 24.64 0.19 -20.05
C PRO A 56 24.41 0.93 -21.37
N ARG A 57 23.91 0.22 -22.38
CA ARG A 57 23.55 0.87 -23.65
C ARG A 57 22.32 1.74 -23.38
N PRO A 58 22.27 2.97 -23.92
CA PRO A 58 21.07 3.78 -23.81
C PRO A 58 19.91 3.00 -24.41
N TYR A 59 18.79 2.97 -23.68
CA TYR A 59 17.58 2.34 -24.13
C TYR A 59 17.12 2.98 -25.45
N ARG A 60 16.68 2.13 -26.38
CA ARG A 60 16.17 2.60 -27.68
C ARG A 60 14.79 3.24 -27.56
N THR A 61 14.01 2.83 -26.57
CA THR A 61 12.64 3.30 -26.32
C THR A 61 12.40 3.43 -24.81
N ALA A 62 11.46 4.29 -24.41
CA ALA A 62 11.10 4.47 -23.01
C ALA A 62 10.44 3.20 -22.43
N GLU A 63 9.68 2.48 -23.27
CA GLU A 63 9.01 1.23 -22.96
C GLU A 63 10.02 0.13 -22.59
N GLY A 64 11.10 0.01 -23.37
CA GLY A 64 12.16 -0.96 -23.09
C GLY A 64 12.91 -0.63 -21.78
N ALA A 65 13.09 0.66 -21.50
CA ALA A 65 13.70 1.09 -20.23
C ALA A 65 12.79 0.76 -19.03
N ALA A 66 11.47 0.97 -19.16
CA ALA A 66 10.50 0.67 -18.13
C ALA A 66 10.39 -0.84 -17.85
N ARG A 67 10.38 -1.68 -18.91
CA ARG A 67 10.44 -3.15 -18.81
C ARG A 67 11.63 -3.64 -17.99
N ASP A 68 12.83 -3.12 -18.28
CA ASP A 68 14.03 -3.49 -17.54
C ASP A 68 13.98 -3.04 -16.07
N ARG A 69 13.42 -1.85 -15.80
CA ARG A 69 13.22 -1.37 -14.41
C ARG A 69 12.20 -2.23 -13.67
N LEU A 70 11.13 -2.65 -14.33
CA LEU A 70 10.10 -3.56 -13.80
C LEU A 70 10.70 -4.93 -13.44
N ALA A 71 11.50 -5.52 -14.33
CA ALA A 71 12.24 -6.75 -14.03
C ALA A 71 13.19 -6.57 -12.81
N GLY A 72 13.81 -5.39 -12.70
CA GLY A 72 14.59 -5.02 -11.50
C GLY A 72 13.76 -4.94 -10.22
N LEU A 73 12.53 -4.39 -10.28
CA LEU A 73 11.59 -4.33 -9.16
C LEU A 73 11.15 -5.73 -8.71
N LEU A 74 10.78 -6.60 -9.65
CA LEU A 74 10.39 -7.99 -9.37
C LEU A 74 11.53 -8.78 -8.72
N LYS A 75 12.74 -8.65 -9.26
CA LYS A 75 13.93 -9.30 -8.68
C LYS A 75 14.24 -8.80 -7.27
N ARG A 76 14.12 -7.49 -7.01
CA ARG A 76 14.31 -6.92 -5.66
C ARG A 76 13.28 -7.46 -4.68
N GLU A 77 12.02 -7.51 -5.10
CA GLU A 77 10.94 -8.08 -4.31
C GLU A 77 11.22 -9.55 -3.95
N GLN A 78 11.61 -10.36 -4.93
CA GLN A 78 11.95 -11.76 -4.70
C GLN A 78 13.04 -11.93 -3.64
N ILE A 79 14.15 -11.18 -3.75
CA ILE A 79 15.26 -11.21 -2.78
C ILE A 79 14.77 -10.87 -1.36
N MET A 80 13.92 -9.86 -1.22
CA MET A 80 13.37 -9.49 0.08
C MET A 80 12.46 -10.58 0.65
N ARG A 81 11.58 -11.14 -0.18
CA ARG A 81 10.70 -12.24 0.23
C ARG A 81 11.50 -13.47 0.66
N GLU A 82 12.58 -13.79 -0.04
CA GLU A 82 13.51 -14.85 0.38
C GLU A 82 14.14 -14.54 1.75
N ALA A 83 14.54 -13.29 1.98
CA ALA A 83 15.05 -12.84 3.28
C ALA A 83 14.00 -12.91 4.40
N ASP A 84 12.70 -12.78 4.07
CA ASP A 84 11.57 -12.96 4.99
C ASP A 84 11.16 -14.43 5.20
N ALA A 85 11.86 -15.38 4.55
CA ALA A 85 11.42 -16.76 4.44
C ALA A 85 10.02 -16.94 3.79
N LEU A 86 9.58 -15.96 3.00
CA LEU A 86 8.35 -15.95 2.19
C LEU A 86 8.60 -16.38 0.72
N GLY A 87 9.86 -16.49 0.30
CA GLY A 87 10.28 -16.71 -1.10
C GLY A 87 10.31 -18.17 -1.58
N ARG A 88 10.16 -19.17 -0.70
CA ARG A 88 9.95 -20.55 -1.15
C ARG A 88 8.50 -20.66 -1.56
N GLY A 89 8.28 -20.48 -2.87
CA GLY A 89 6.98 -20.39 -3.54
C GLY A 89 5.96 -21.27 -2.84
N ILE A 90 4.82 -20.65 -2.49
CA ILE A 90 3.67 -21.20 -1.76
C ILE A 90 3.98 -22.64 -1.37
N ASN A 91 4.61 -22.83 -0.19
CA ASN A 91 4.61 -24.13 0.44
C ASN A 91 3.12 -24.48 0.56
N ARG A 92 2.58 -25.16 -0.46
CA ARG A 92 1.17 -25.53 -0.56
C ARG A 92 0.81 -26.30 0.70
N GLU A 93 1.77 -27.01 1.27
CA GLU A 93 1.64 -27.76 2.52
C GLU A 93 1.58 -26.88 3.78
N ARG A 94 2.19 -25.69 3.80
CA ARG A 94 2.20 -24.79 4.98
C ARG A 94 0.93 -23.94 5.08
N TRP A 95 0.34 -23.58 3.93
CA TRP A 95 -0.82 -22.70 3.83
C TRP A 95 -2.07 -23.40 3.26
N ALA A 96 -2.01 -24.71 3.04
CA ALA A 96 -3.19 -25.48 2.66
C ALA A 96 -4.20 -25.40 3.81
N VAL A 97 -5.39 -24.90 3.49
CA VAL A 97 -6.57 -25.00 4.35
C VAL A 97 -6.71 -26.47 4.78
N PRO A 98 -6.64 -26.79 6.09
CA PRO A 98 -6.80 -28.15 6.57
C PRO A 98 -8.16 -28.70 6.12
N GLY A 99 -8.16 -29.68 5.21
CA GLY A 99 -9.39 -30.32 4.71
C GLY A 99 -9.54 -30.44 3.19
N ARG A 100 -8.69 -29.81 2.37
CA ARG A 100 -8.59 -30.16 0.93
C ARG A 100 -7.53 -31.24 0.73
N THR A 101 -7.92 -32.50 0.89
CA THR A 101 -7.12 -33.62 0.38
C THR A 101 -6.97 -33.45 -1.14
N ALA A 102 -5.74 -33.37 -1.62
CA ALA A 102 -5.41 -33.30 -3.02
C ALA A 102 -5.80 -34.62 -3.72
N GLU A 103 -7.07 -34.77 -4.08
CA GLU A 103 -7.45 -35.67 -5.17
C GLU A 103 -6.93 -35.05 -6.45
N THR A 104 -5.78 -35.55 -6.92
CA THR A 104 -5.26 -35.31 -8.27
C THR A 104 -6.28 -35.80 -9.29
N ARG A 105 -7.22 -34.94 -9.63
CA ARG A 105 -8.20 -35.15 -10.69
C ARG A 105 -7.46 -34.92 -12.01
N ASN A 106 -7.09 -36.01 -12.67
CA ASN A 106 -6.58 -36.00 -14.03
C ASN A 106 -7.68 -35.50 -14.99
N THR A 107 -7.82 -34.18 -15.16
CA THR A 107 -8.62 -33.58 -16.24
C THR A 107 -7.70 -33.22 -17.39
N SER A 108 -7.38 -34.25 -18.18
CA SER A 108 -6.85 -34.14 -19.53
C SER A 108 -8.01 -33.95 -20.51
N GLU A 109 -8.71 -32.82 -20.40
CA GLU A 109 -9.53 -32.29 -21.50
C GLU A 109 -9.14 -30.82 -21.65
N LEU A 110 -8.50 -30.54 -22.79
CA LEU A 110 -8.22 -29.21 -23.30
C LEU A 110 -9.55 -28.48 -23.49
N ASP A 111 -10.00 -27.79 -22.45
CA ASP A 111 -10.95 -26.69 -22.60
C ASP A 111 -10.16 -25.54 -23.23
N ASP A 112 -10.45 -25.25 -24.50
CA ASP A 112 -9.78 -24.26 -25.33
C ASP A 112 -9.73 -22.91 -24.60
N GLY A 113 -8.61 -22.66 -23.90
CA GLY A 113 -7.87 -21.43 -23.58
C GLY A 113 -8.58 -20.08 -23.51
N LYS A 114 -9.91 -20.05 -23.48
CA LYS A 114 -10.73 -18.88 -23.50
C LYS A 114 -11.02 -18.57 -22.05
N TRP A 115 -10.41 -17.49 -21.58
CA TRP A 115 -10.72 -16.85 -20.32
C TRP A 115 -12.23 -16.61 -20.22
N LYS A 116 -12.99 -17.61 -19.78
CA LYS A 116 -14.28 -17.36 -19.16
C LYS A 116 -13.92 -16.70 -17.83
N MET A 117 -13.74 -15.38 -17.88
CA MET A 117 -13.99 -14.54 -16.72
C MET A 117 -15.40 -14.88 -16.25
N GLU A 118 -15.54 -15.88 -15.38
CA GLU A 118 -16.68 -16.02 -14.47
C GLU A 118 -16.70 -14.85 -13.45
N TYR A 119 -15.94 -13.79 -13.71
CA TYR A 119 -15.54 -12.74 -12.79
C TYR A 119 -16.59 -11.64 -12.62
N THR A 120 -17.70 -11.62 -13.37
CA THR A 120 -18.41 -10.34 -13.57
C THR A 120 -19.92 -10.35 -13.46
N GLU A 121 -20.59 -11.49 -13.32
CA GLU A 121 -22.05 -11.45 -13.15
C GLU A 121 -22.51 -11.07 -11.73
N TYR A 122 -21.62 -11.09 -10.74
CA TYR A 122 -21.98 -10.85 -9.32
C TYR A 122 -21.40 -9.57 -8.73
N VAL A 123 -20.08 -9.35 -8.82
CA VAL A 123 -19.39 -8.36 -7.95
C VAL A 123 -19.50 -6.91 -8.45
N ALA A 124 -19.46 -6.67 -9.76
CA ALA A 124 -19.63 -5.31 -10.31
C ALA A 124 -21.07 -4.81 -10.18
N ALA A 125 -22.06 -5.72 -10.29
CA ALA A 125 -23.48 -5.40 -10.19
C ALA A 125 -23.97 -5.20 -8.75
N GLU A 126 -23.38 -5.89 -7.77
CA GLU A 126 -23.72 -5.69 -6.35
C GLU A 126 -23.22 -4.34 -5.82
N ARG A 127 -22.00 -3.90 -6.19
CA ARG A 127 -21.43 -2.62 -5.69
C ARG A 127 -22.24 -1.38 -6.08
N VAL A 128 -22.81 -1.33 -7.29
CA VAL A 128 -23.67 -0.20 -7.70
C VAL A 128 -25.05 -0.28 -7.05
N SER A 129 -25.53 -1.49 -6.76
CA SER A 129 -26.84 -1.72 -6.13
C SER A 129 -26.84 -1.51 -4.61
N ALA A 130 -25.73 -1.79 -3.92
CA ALA A 130 -25.56 -1.64 -2.46
C ALA A 130 -25.54 -0.16 -2.02
N PHE A 131 -25.04 0.75 -2.85
CA PHE A 131 -25.06 2.20 -2.61
C PHE A 131 -26.48 2.79 -2.39
N MET A 132 -27.55 2.05 -2.76
CA MET A 132 -28.92 2.57 -2.84
C MET A 132 -29.89 2.03 -1.78
N ALA A 133 -29.53 1.02 -0.97
CA ALA A 133 -30.53 0.37 -0.12
C ALA A 133 -29.96 -0.26 1.16
N CYS A 134 -30.09 0.40 2.32
CA CYS A 134 -30.10 -0.30 3.61
C CYS A 134 -30.83 0.48 4.72
N GLY A 135 -31.90 -0.13 5.24
CA GLY A 135 -32.61 0.28 6.45
C GLY A 135 -33.50 -0.85 6.95
N GLY A 136 -33.22 -1.41 8.14
CA GLY A 136 -34.12 -2.35 8.82
C GLY A 136 -33.42 -3.33 9.76
N ALA A 137 -33.81 -3.32 11.03
CA ALA A 137 -33.16 -3.93 12.20
C ALA A 137 -33.70 -5.32 12.62
N LEU A 138 -32.95 -6.01 13.50
CA LEU A 138 -33.30 -7.04 14.53
C LEU A 138 -32.09 -8.01 14.72
N SER A 139 -31.86 -8.77 15.80
CA SER A 139 -32.03 -8.73 17.26
C SER A 139 -31.36 -10.01 17.83
N ASP A 140 -30.74 -9.89 19.01
CA ASP A 140 -29.90 -10.83 19.79
C ASP A 140 -30.38 -12.28 19.99
N ALA A 141 -29.42 -13.23 20.11
CA ALA A 141 -29.22 -14.09 21.31
C ALA A 141 -28.05 -15.11 21.22
N CYS A 142 -27.24 -15.13 22.30
CA CYS A 142 -26.67 -16.29 23.03
C CYS A 142 -25.30 -16.97 22.69
N ASP A 143 -24.41 -16.84 23.69
CA ASP A 143 -23.76 -17.87 24.52
C ASP A 143 -22.40 -18.53 24.21
N ARG A 144 -21.58 -18.49 25.28
CA ARG A 144 -20.17 -18.87 25.43
C ARG A 144 -20.01 -20.31 25.95
N ASN A 145 -18.98 -21.00 25.45
CA ASN A 145 -18.06 -21.91 26.17
C ASN A 145 -17.68 -23.12 25.32
N THR A 146 -16.49 -23.10 24.69
CA THR A 146 -15.78 -24.35 24.36
C THR A 146 -14.27 -24.10 24.22
N THR A 147 -13.53 -24.46 25.25
CA THR A 147 -12.05 -24.52 25.28
C THR A 147 -11.60 -25.96 25.01
N ALA A 148 -11.03 -26.26 23.84
CA ALA A 148 -10.20 -27.47 23.66
C ALA A 148 -9.37 -27.44 22.36
N ALA A 149 -8.11 -27.87 22.50
CA ALA A 149 -7.14 -28.27 21.46
C ALA A 149 -6.45 -27.15 20.66
N HIS A 150 -5.48 -26.47 21.30
CA HIS A 150 -4.45 -25.68 20.63
C HIS A 150 -3.37 -26.60 20.04
N GLY A 151 -3.45 -26.89 18.74
CA GLY A 151 -2.26 -27.17 17.95
C GLY A 151 -1.35 -25.94 17.98
N LYS A 152 -0.03 -26.15 18.03
CA LYS A 152 1.01 -25.10 18.00
C LYS A 152 1.08 -24.46 16.61
N ASP A 153 -0.04 -23.94 16.13
CA ASP A 153 -0.02 -22.95 15.06
C ASP A 153 0.70 -21.73 15.63
N ARG A 154 1.74 -21.31 14.93
CA ARG A 154 2.50 -20.07 15.20
C ARG A 154 1.62 -18.86 14.88
N ALA A 155 0.43 -18.79 15.47
CA ALA A 155 -0.33 -17.58 15.54
C ALA A 155 0.64 -16.53 16.11
N LEU A 156 0.86 -15.46 15.34
CA LEU A 156 1.57 -14.28 15.85
C LEU A 156 1.02 -14.05 17.25
N TRP A 157 1.88 -13.99 18.27
CA TRP A 157 1.49 -13.98 19.69
C TRP A 157 0.68 -12.73 20.09
N ILE A 158 0.28 -11.95 19.11
CA ILE A 158 -0.44 -10.69 19.18
C ILE A 158 -1.90 -10.99 18.86
N ASN A 159 -2.77 -10.44 19.69
CA ASN A 159 -4.20 -10.43 19.44
C ASN A 159 -4.48 -9.88 18.03
N ASP A 160 -5.16 -10.66 17.17
CA ASP A 160 -5.52 -10.25 15.81
C ASP A 160 -6.29 -8.91 15.80
N TYR A 161 -7.08 -8.65 16.84
CA TYR A 161 -7.77 -7.37 17.05
C TYR A 161 -6.80 -6.20 17.19
N LEU A 162 -5.78 -6.35 18.05
CA LEU A 162 -4.79 -5.32 18.30
C LEU A 162 -3.92 -5.05 17.06
N ARG A 163 -3.48 -6.12 16.39
CA ARG A 163 -2.76 -5.99 15.11
C ARG A 163 -3.57 -5.18 14.10
N LYS A 164 -4.85 -5.51 13.98
CA LYS A 164 -5.77 -4.84 13.07
C LYS A 164 -5.97 -3.38 13.45
N GLU A 165 -6.24 -3.09 14.71
CA GLU A 165 -6.40 -1.72 15.22
C GLU A 165 -5.19 -0.84 14.90
N MET A 166 -3.97 -1.39 15.05
CA MET A 166 -2.74 -0.69 14.68
C MET A 166 -2.62 -0.44 13.18
N ILE A 167 -3.03 -1.39 12.33
CA ILE A 167 -3.02 -1.20 10.88
C ILE A 167 -4.04 -0.15 10.46
N GLU A 168 -5.27 -0.22 10.99
CA GLU A 168 -6.31 0.77 10.76
C GLU A 168 -5.82 2.16 11.18
N TRP A 169 -5.22 2.27 12.36
CA TRP A 169 -4.59 3.51 12.81
C TRP A 169 -3.51 4.00 11.83
N ILE A 170 -2.58 3.15 11.38
CA ILE A 170 -1.53 3.53 10.40
C ILE A 170 -2.16 4.07 9.09
N LEU A 171 -3.24 3.46 8.62
CA LEU A 171 -3.89 3.82 7.36
C LEU A 171 -4.76 5.09 7.47
N GLU A 172 -5.28 5.39 8.66
CA GLU A 172 -6.23 6.48 8.87
C GLU A 172 -5.65 7.70 9.62
N VAL A 173 -4.51 7.53 10.30
CA VAL A 173 -3.93 8.58 11.13
C VAL A 173 -3.60 9.83 10.31
N LEU A 174 -4.18 10.95 10.72
CA LEU A 174 -3.90 12.27 10.19
C LEU A 174 -3.65 13.23 11.36
N PRO A 175 -2.60 14.08 11.30
CA PRO A 175 -2.38 15.10 12.31
C PRO A 175 -3.59 16.02 12.45
N ILE A 176 -3.99 16.36 13.68
CA ILE A 176 -5.15 17.21 13.93
C ILE A 176 -4.91 18.59 13.32
N ARG A 177 -5.75 18.97 12.34
CA ARG A 177 -5.80 20.35 11.83
C ARG A 177 -6.61 21.20 12.78
N LEU A 178 -5.93 21.81 13.76
CA LEU A 178 -6.57 22.79 14.63
C LEU A 178 -6.98 24.02 13.79
N PRO A 179 -8.24 24.49 13.88
CA PRO A 179 -8.65 25.71 13.21
C PRO A 179 -7.81 26.89 13.72
N PRO A 180 -7.62 27.94 12.89
CA PRO A 180 -6.83 29.10 13.28
C PRO A 180 -7.48 29.86 14.45
N SER A 181 -7.17 29.46 15.69
CA SER A 181 -7.53 30.19 16.90
C SER A 181 -6.75 31.51 16.97
N ARG A 182 -7.03 32.43 17.89
CA ARG A 182 -6.13 33.58 18.14
C ARG A 182 -5.16 33.35 19.30
N THR A 183 -5.34 32.27 20.07
CA THR A 183 -4.67 32.09 21.37
C THR A 183 -3.47 31.12 21.35
N ILE A 184 -3.44 30.15 20.45
CA ILE A 184 -2.34 29.17 20.37
C ILE A 184 -1.18 29.75 19.51
N PRO A 185 0.09 29.64 19.88
CA PRO A 185 1.17 30.11 19.01
C PRO A 185 1.21 29.35 17.66
N ALA A 186 1.51 30.04 16.55
CA ALA A 186 1.46 29.46 15.20
C ALA A 186 2.37 28.23 15.00
N HIS A 187 3.47 28.14 15.74
CA HIS A 187 4.42 27.03 15.68
C HIS A 187 3.90 25.71 16.26
N HIS A 188 2.83 25.73 17.05
CA HIS A 188 2.20 24.52 17.60
C HIS A 188 1.00 24.02 16.78
N ARG A 189 0.61 24.72 15.71
CA ARG A 189 -0.72 24.53 15.14
C ARG A 189 -0.82 23.60 13.97
N GLN A 190 0.27 23.36 13.26
CA GLN A 190 0.20 22.66 11.99
C GLN A 190 1.49 21.87 11.83
N PHE A 191 1.32 20.57 11.62
CA PHE A 191 2.34 19.66 11.11
C PHE A 191 2.08 19.53 9.60
N PRO A 192 2.24 20.61 8.79
CA PRO A 192 1.79 20.60 7.40
C PRO A 192 2.53 19.54 6.60
N HIS A 193 3.81 19.32 6.87
CA HIS A 193 4.61 18.35 6.13
C HIS A 193 4.17 16.91 6.39
N LEU A 194 3.95 16.54 7.66
CA LEU A 194 3.42 15.22 8.02
C LEU A 194 1.98 15.05 7.54
N TYR A 195 1.13 16.06 7.74
CA TYR A 195 -0.26 16.00 7.26
C TYR A 195 -0.31 15.83 5.75
N ASP A 196 0.39 16.68 5.00
CA ASP A 196 0.40 16.63 3.54
C ASP A 196 0.96 15.29 3.07
N GLN A 197 2.00 14.77 3.71
CA GLN A 197 2.54 13.44 3.41
C GLN A 197 1.51 12.33 3.60
N LEU A 198 0.88 12.23 4.78
CA LEU A 198 -0.06 11.16 5.08
C LEU A 198 -1.38 11.30 4.31
N SER A 199 -1.83 12.52 4.03
CA SER A 199 -3.07 12.77 3.28
C SER A 199 -2.91 12.56 1.78
N THR A 200 -1.73 12.84 1.20
CA THR A 200 -1.52 12.77 -0.26
C THR A 200 -0.76 11.54 -0.72
N SER A 201 0.04 10.88 0.13
CA SER A 201 0.82 9.70 -0.24
C SER A 201 0.15 8.42 0.31
N PRO A 202 -0.73 7.75 -0.46
CA PRO A 202 -1.26 6.46 -0.05
C PRO A 202 -0.15 5.41 0.11
N GLU A 203 0.90 5.53 -0.70
CA GLU A 203 2.10 4.69 -0.67
C GLU A 203 2.80 4.72 0.69
N THR A 204 2.90 5.88 1.35
CA THR A 204 3.57 5.98 2.67
C THR A 204 2.80 5.21 3.74
N ARG A 205 1.47 5.32 3.72
CA ARG A 205 0.60 4.62 4.68
C ARG A 205 0.62 3.11 4.43
N PHE A 206 0.54 2.71 3.16
CA PHE A 206 0.68 1.30 2.78
C PHE A 206 2.05 0.74 3.19
N HIS A 207 3.13 1.49 2.93
CA HIS A 207 4.50 1.10 3.30
C HIS A 207 4.64 0.90 4.81
N ALA A 208 4.08 1.81 5.60
CA ALA A 208 4.11 1.73 7.05
C ALA A 208 3.38 0.48 7.56
N ALA A 209 2.16 0.23 7.08
CA ALA A 209 1.38 -0.93 7.47
C ALA A 209 2.06 -2.25 7.03
N TYR A 210 2.63 -2.28 5.83
CA TYR A 210 3.35 -3.45 5.32
C TYR A 210 4.64 -3.71 6.10
N THR A 211 5.39 -2.65 6.40
CA THR A 211 6.62 -2.74 7.22
C THR A 211 6.30 -3.22 8.63
N PHE A 212 5.20 -2.74 9.21
CA PHE A 212 4.72 -3.21 10.51
C PHE A 212 4.39 -4.70 10.48
N LEU A 213 3.63 -5.17 9.48
CA LEU A 213 3.33 -6.60 9.32
C LEU A 213 4.60 -7.47 9.16
N ARG A 214 5.58 -7.01 8.38
CA ARG A 214 6.88 -7.69 8.25
C ARG A 214 7.65 -7.71 9.57
N TYR A 215 7.61 -6.60 10.31
CA TYR A 215 8.22 -6.52 11.64
C TYR A 215 7.59 -7.54 12.59
N LEU A 216 6.25 -7.69 12.60
CA LEU A 216 5.59 -8.72 13.40
C LEU A 216 6.00 -10.13 12.98
N LEU A 217 6.09 -10.38 11.66
CA LEU A 217 6.53 -11.68 11.13
C LEU A 217 7.95 -12.04 11.56
N ARG A 218 8.88 -11.08 11.59
CA ARG A 218 10.30 -11.34 11.91
C ARG A 218 10.64 -11.19 13.38
N GLY A 219 10.21 -10.09 14.00
CA GLY A 219 10.61 -9.71 15.35
C GLY A 219 9.90 -10.52 16.44
N VAL A 220 8.67 -10.97 16.18
CA VAL A 220 7.85 -11.65 17.20
C VAL A 220 7.83 -13.18 17.02
N ALA A 221 8.00 -13.68 15.80
CA ALA A 221 7.90 -15.11 15.52
C ALA A 221 9.22 -15.90 15.64
N ASP A 222 10.36 -15.23 15.80
CA ASP A 222 11.68 -15.88 15.94
C ASP A 222 11.93 -16.30 17.40
N GLU A 223 11.17 -17.31 17.84
CA GLU A 223 11.27 -17.93 19.18
C GLU A 223 12.64 -18.60 19.44
N ASP A 224 13.45 -18.83 18.40
CA ASP A 224 14.76 -19.48 18.51
C ASP A 224 15.85 -18.53 19.05
N CYS A 225 15.51 -17.25 19.30
CA CYS A 225 16.30 -16.43 20.18
C CYS A 225 16.15 -16.96 21.61
N GLU A 226 16.98 -17.95 21.99
CA GLU A 226 17.20 -18.44 23.37
C GLU A 226 17.57 -17.32 24.37
N HIS A 227 17.72 -16.09 23.89
CA HIS A 227 17.79 -14.85 24.65
C HIS A 227 16.40 -14.22 24.83
N GLY A 228 15.35 -15.06 24.94
CA GLY A 228 13.99 -14.63 25.23
C GLY A 228 14.07 -13.52 26.26
N VAL A 229 13.44 -12.38 25.93
CA VAL A 229 13.50 -11.14 26.72
C VAL A 229 13.59 -11.54 28.17
N PRO A 230 14.66 -11.21 28.91
CA PRO A 230 14.85 -11.65 30.30
C PRO A 230 13.78 -11.03 31.19
N LEU A 231 12.53 -11.48 31.05
CA LEU A 231 11.38 -11.17 31.87
C LEU A 231 11.43 -12.06 33.12
N HIS A 232 12.63 -12.38 33.60
CA HIS A 232 12.80 -12.90 34.95
C HIS A 232 12.73 -11.73 35.93
N PHE A 233 11.62 -11.00 35.87
CA PHE A 233 11.26 -10.08 36.92
C PHE A 233 10.80 -10.94 38.10
N GLN A 234 11.59 -10.93 39.18
CA GLN A 234 11.16 -11.46 40.47
C GLN A 234 10.12 -10.49 41.05
N HIS A 235 8.87 -10.60 40.59
CA HIS A 235 7.75 -9.84 41.11
C HIS A 235 6.87 -10.73 41.99
N ASP A 236 7.22 -10.82 43.28
CA ASP A 236 6.41 -11.49 44.30
C ASP A 236 5.17 -10.66 44.75
N GLU A 237 4.90 -9.49 44.15
CA GLU A 237 3.88 -8.55 44.65
C GLU A 237 2.91 -7.94 43.61
N LEU A 238 2.91 -8.36 42.34
CA LEU A 238 1.92 -7.86 41.36
C LEU A 238 0.62 -8.67 41.42
N GLU A 239 -0.51 -7.98 41.58
CA GLU A 239 -1.85 -8.59 41.71
C GLU A 239 -2.30 -9.34 40.42
N ASP A 240 -1.71 -9.01 39.26
CA ASP A 240 -1.86 -9.77 38.01
C ASP A 240 -0.65 -9.56 37.07
N PRO A 241 0.32 -10.50 37.01
CA PRO A 241 1.48 -10.38 36.14
C PRO A 241 1.13 -10.50 34.65
N ASP A 242 0.04 -11.17 34.30
CA ASP A 242 -0.34 -11.41 32.91
C ASP A 242 -0.93 -10.13 32.28
N GLU A 243 -1.80 -9.41 33.02
CA GLU A 243 -2.33 -8.11 32.58
C GLU A 243 -1.21 -7.07 32.39
N PHE A 244 -0.25 -7.03 33.31
CA PHE A 244 0.90 -6.12 33.18
C PHE A 244 1.75 -6.42 31.94
N LEU A 245 2.06 -7.71 31.69
CA LEU A 245 2.82 -8.12 30.51
C LEU A 245 2.06 -7.83 29.21
N GLN A 246 0.74 -8.01 29.21
CA GLN A 246 -0.10 -7.68 28.06
C GLN A 246 -0.06 -6.18 27.76
N ASN A 247 -0.26 -5.32 28.76
CA ASN A 247 -0.23 -3.87 28.61
C ASN A 247 1.14 -3.35 28.15
N ALA A 248 2.22 -3.92 28.70
CA ALA A 248 3.59 -3.59 28.29
C ALA A 248 3.85 -4.00 26.83
N THR A 249 3.42 -5.21 26.44
CA THR A 249 3.55 -5.70 25.06
C THR A 249 2.75 -4.82 24.09
N GLU A 250 1.53 -4.47 24.46
CA GLU A 250 0.68 -3.59 23.65
C GLU A 250 1.32 -2.22 23.41
N SER A 251 1.89 -1.62 24.45
CA SER A 251 2.60 -0.33 24.35
C SER A 251 3.78 -0.42 23.37
N LEU A 252 4.61 -1.47 23.48
CA LEU A 252 5.74 -1.72 22.57
C LEU A 252 5.33 -1.93 21.11
N LEU A 253 4.18 -2.56 20.89
CA LEU A 253 3.64 -2.75 19.54
C LEU A 253 3.14 -1.43 18.94
N TRP A 254 2.53 -0.57 19.75
CA TRP A 254 2.15 0.78 19.33
C TRP A 254 3.38 1.63 18.99
N ASP A 255 4.44 1.55 19.79
CA ASP A 255 5.72 2.20 19.51
C ASP A 255 6.30 1.74 18.16
N SER A 256 6.22 0.44 17.90
CA SER A 256 6.66 -0.17 16.65
C SER A 256 5.82 0.31 15.45
N ALA A 257 4.51 0.49 15.62
CA ALA A 257 3.61 1.04 14.59
C ALA A 257 3.96 2.50 14.26
N VAL A 258 4.15 3.35 15.28
CA VAL A 258 4.61 4.75 15.12
C VAL A 258 5.97 4.80 14.44
N ALA A 259 6.90 3.93 14.84
CA ALA A 259 8.23 3.82 14.23
C ALA A 259 8.17 3.41 12.76
N CYS A 260 7.32 2.45 12.39
CA CYS A 260 7.10 2.05 11.00
C CYS A 260 6.57 3.22 10.17
N LEU A 261 5.64 4.01 10.70
CA LEU A 261 5.12 5.22 10.06
C LEU A 261 6.22 6.27 9.85
N ALA A 262 7.03 6.53 10.88
CA ALA A 262 8.14 7.46 10.80
C ALA A 262 9.19 7.01 9.76
N LEU A 263 9.61 5.74 9.80
CA LEU A 263 10.55 5.18 8.83
C LEU A 263 10.01 5.26 7.39
N SER A 264 8.71 5.03 7.19
CA SER A 264 8.08 5.07 5.87
C SER A 264 8.01 6.48 5.30
N CYS A 265 7.74 7.48 6.14
CA CYS A 265 7.82 8.89 5.74
C CYS A 265 9.24 9.29 5.32
N LYS A 266 10.25 8.84 6.07
CA LYS A 266 11.67 9.12 5.78
C LYS A 266 12.14 8.41 4.51
N ALA A 267 11.74 7.14 4.32
CA ALA A 267 12.19 6.29 3.22
C ALA A 267 11.44 6.53 1.89
N GLY A 268 10.12 6.70 1.94
CA GLY A 268 9.25 6.62 0.75
C GLY A 268 9.37 7.78 -0.24
N VAL A 269 9.63 9.00 0.23
CA VAL A 269 9.66 10.20 -0.66
C VAL A 269 11.05 10.83 -0.74
N HIS A 270 12.08 10.16 -0.21
CA HIS A 270 13.44 10.70 -0.13
C HIS A 270 13.52 12.13 0.44
N ARG A 271 12.51 12.56 1.21
CA ARG A 271 12.34 13.95 1.68
C ARG A 271 13.51 14.44 2.51
N ASP A 272 14.19 13.52 3.18
CA ASP A 272 15.29 13.84 4.09
C ASP A 272 16.66 13.83 3.39
N VAL A 273 16.73 13.35 2.15
CA VAL A 273 18.00 13.10 1.46
C VAL A 273 18.13 13.92 0.17
N LEU A 274 17.02 14.28 -0.48
CA LEU A 274 17.02 15.02 -1.74
C LEU A 274 16.40 16.41 -1.58
N TYR A 275 17.03 17.42 -2.20
CA TYR A 275 16.51 18.79 -2.20
C TYR A 275 15.23 18.88 -3.07
N PRO A 276 14.20 19.65 -2.65
CA PRO A 276 14.07 20.38 -1.39
C PRO A 276 13.80 19.46 -0.19
N LEU A 277 14.54 19.69 0.91
CA LEU A 277 14.40 18.91 2.13
C LEU A 277 13.14 19.34 2.90
N PHE A 278 12.25 18.39 3.14
CA PHE A 278 11.04 18.60 3.96
C PHE A 278 11.05 17.63 5.14
N PRO A 279 11.98 17.80 6.09
CA PRO A 279 12.11 16.89 7.21
C PRO A 279 10.85 16.93 8.06
N VAL A 280 10.34 15.75 8.39
CA VAL A 280 9.30 15.60 9.42
C VAL A 280 10.01 15.30 10.73
N TYR A 281 9.80 16.15 11.72
CA TYR A 281 10.49 16.03 12.99
C TYR A 281 9.85 14.96 13.90
N ALA A 282 10.66 14.36 14.78
CA ALA A 282 10.21 13.34 15.73
C ALA A 282 8.95 13.76 16.53
N HIS A 283 8.91 15.01 17.00
CA HIS A 283 7.79 15.53 17.78
C HIS A 283 6.45 15.54 17.04
N GLU A 284 6.45 15.55 15.70
CA GLU A 284 5.23 15.47 14.89
C GLU A 284 4.62 14.05 14.99
N TYR A 285 5.47 13.01 14.96
CA TYR A 285 5.03 11.63 15.17
C TYR A 285 4.55 11.38 16.60
N LEU A 286 5.27 11.91 17.60
CA LEU A 286 4.86 11.81 19.01
C LEU A 286 3.49 12.46 19.25
N SER A 287 3.16 13.51 18.51
CA SER A 287 1.88 14.21 18.66
C SER A 287 0.66 13.44 18.14
N ILE A 288 0.88 12.46 17.27
CA ILE A 288 -0.15 11.59 16.71
C ILE A 288 -0.13 10.18 17.31
N ALA A 289 0.85 9.89 18.17
CA ALA A 289 0.98 8.60 18.84
C ALA A 289 -0.28 8.33 19.71
N PRO A 290 -0.77 7.08 19.73
CA PRO A 290 -2.00 6.73 20.45
C PRO A 290 -1.82 6.66 21.97
N HIS A 291 -0.57 6.67 22.46
CA HIS A 291 -0.23 6.73 23.86
C HIS A 291 0.96 7.68 24.08
N ASP A 292 1.25 8.00 25.36
CA ASP A 292 2.36 8.88 25.72
C ASP A 292 3.70 8.23 25.37
N MET A 293 4.30 8.68 24.27
CA MET A 293 5.60 8.24 23.78
C MET A 293 6.61 9.38 23.91
N THR A 294 7.77 9.10 24.48
CA THR A 294 8.87 10.05 24.58
C THR A 294 9.72 10.06 23.31
N HIS A 295 10.41 11.17 23.06
CA HIS A 295 11.42 11.22 22.00
C HIS A 295 12.50 10.13 22.18
N SER A 296 12.73 9.68 23.42
CA SER A 296 13.71 8.64 23.70
C SER A 296 13.26 7.28 23.18
N GLU A 297 12.01 6.90 23.41
CA GLU A 297 11.43 5.64 22.92
C GLU A 297 11.32 5.62 21.39
N LEU A 298 11.09 6.79 20.75
CA LEU A 298 11.01 6.88 19.29
C LEU A 298 12.40 6.87 18.61
N GLU A 299 13.36 7.66 19.10
CA GLU A 299 14.63 7.97 18.41
C GLU A 299 15.90 7.54 19.18
N ALA A 300 15.90 7.44 20.52
CA ALA A 300 17.14 7.58 21.28
C ALA A 300 18.08 6.38 21.22
N ARG A 301 19.05 6.45 20.31
CA ARG A 301 20.47 6.20 20.56
C ARG A 301 20.87 5.98 22.04
N ILE A 302 21.09 4.71 22.43
CA ILE A 302 21.89 4.22 23.58
C ILE A 302 21.89 5.20 24.76
N CYS A 303 21.00 4.98 25.74
CA CYS A 303 21.34 5.38 27.10
C CYS A 303 22.70 4.76 27.41
N SER A 304 23.67 5.63 27.68
CA SER A 304 25.04 5.30 28.01
C SER A 304 25.11 4.07 28.90
N LEU A 305 26.16 3.27 28.71
CA LEU A 305 26.58 2.18 29.60
C LEU A 305 26.65 2.58 31.10
N ASP A 306 26.58 3.89 31.40
CA ASP A 306 26.55 4.50 32.74
C ASP A 306 25.13 4.75 33.29
N ALA A 307 24.06 4.16 32.73
CA ALA A 307 22.80 3.94 33.45
C ALA A 307 23.01 2.85 34.52
N LEU A 308 23.91 3.19 35.43
CA LEU A 308 24.38 2.48 36.59
C LEU A 308 23.22 2.45 37.59
N LEU A 309 22.61 1.27 37.76
CA LEU A 309 22.34 0.65 39.06
C LEU A 309 21.62 1.49 40.14
N ILE A 310 20.83 2.50 39.78
CA ILE A 310 19.95 3.20 40.71
C ILE A 310 18.52 2.78 40.38
N HIS A 311 17.98 1.90 41.23
CA HIS A 311 16.60 1.39 41.29
C HIS A 311 16.20 0.11 40.55
N GLY A 312 17.10 -0.72 40.01
CA GLY A 312 16.81 -2.15 39.75
C GLY A 312 15.68 -2.47 38.75
N THR A 313 14.98 -1.48 38.22
CA THR A 313 13.99 -1.61 37.15
C THR A 313 14.75 -1.33 35.86
N LEU A 314 15.14 -2.40 35.19
CA LEU A 314 15.81 -2.35 33.90
C LEU A 314 14.75 -1.97 32.84
N ILE A 315 14.37 -0.68 32.81
CA ILE A 315 13.57 -0.12 31.72
C ILE A 315 14.53 -0.04 30.54
N SER A 316 14.60 -1.14 29.78
CA SER A 316 15.25 -1.15 28.48
C SER A 316 14.58 -0.09 27.63
N CYS A 317 15.21 1.07 27.45
CA CYS A 317 14.81 2.05 26.46
C CYS A 317 14.96 1.37 25.08
N GLN A 318 13.87 0.79 24.61
CA GLN A 318 13.81 0.13 23.31
C GLN A 318 13.74 1.21 22.24
N ASN A 319 14.63 1.12 21.25
CA ASN A 319 14.68 2.09 20.16
C ASN A 319 13.76 1.59 19.06
N SER A 320 12.48 1.90 19.15
CA SER A 320 11.45 1.38 18.23
C SER A 320 11.87 1.44 16.75
N GLN A 321 12.37 2.58 16.25
CA GLN A 321 12.89 2.69 14.86
C GLN A 321 14.08 1.78 14.57
N LYS A 322 15.04 1.68 15.50
CA LYS A 322 16.23 0.84 15.34
C LYS A 322 15.88 -0.63 15.42
N GLU A 323 14.94 -1.02 16.27
CA GLU A 323 14.48 -2.39 16.44
C GLU A 323 13.74 -2.87 15.20
N VAL A 324 12.82 -2.06 14.67
CA VAL A 324 12.18 -2.32 13.38
C VAL A 324 13.24 -2.48 12.29
N LEU A 325 14.21 -1.56 12.20
CA LEU A 325 15.32 -1.65 11.24
C LEU A 325 16.15 -2.92 11.42
N GLN A 326 16.53 -3.27 12.65
CA GLN A 326 17.35 -4.44 12.94
C GLN A 326 16.60 -5.74 12.64
N ALA A 327 15.33 -5.87 13.05
CA ALA A 327 14.48 -7.01 12.73
C ALA A 327 14.34 -7.19 11.21
N LEU A 328 14.25 -6.08 10.46
CA LEU A 328 14.17 -6.09 9.01
C LEU A 328 15.54 -6.16 8.31
N ASN A 329 16.65 -6.36 9.04
CA ASN A 329 18.01 -6.36 8.50
C ASN A 329 18.33 -5.09 7.66
N TYR A 330 17.80 -3.95 8.10
CA TYR A 330 17.89 -2.64 7.44
C TYR A 330 17.31 -2.63 6.01
N SER A 331 16.49 -3.63 5.66
CA SER A 331 15.85 -3.77 4.35
C SER A 331 14.47 -3.12 4.32
N LEU A 332 14.46 -1.79 4.24
CA LEU A 332 13.23 -0.98 4.06
C LEU A 332 12.95 -0.62 2.59
N GLY A 333 13.90 -0.85 1.68
CA GLY A 333 13.77 -0.48 0.26
C GLY A 333 12.88 -1.46 -0.48
N HIS A 334 11.57 -1.27 -0.38
CA HIS A 334 10.59 -2.15 -1.00
C HIS A 334 10.26 -1.72 -2.42
N SER A 335 9.93 -2.69 -3.27
CA SER A 335 9.18 -2.43 -4.49
C SER A 335 7.74 -2.11 -4.07
N MET A 336 7.39 -0.82 -4.06
CA MET A 336 6.09 -0.33 -3.64
C MET A 336 5.07 -0.43 -4.79
N PRO A 337 3.75 -0.51 -4.51
CA PRO A 337 2.72 -0.56 -5.55
C PRO A 337 2.87 0.55 -6.59
N GLN A 338 3.11 1.81 -6.15
CA GLN A 338 3.27 2.94 -7.06
C GLN A 338 4.41 2.73 -8.07
N SER A 339 5.54 2.15 -7.64
CA SER A 339 6.65 1.86 -8.54
C SER A 339 6.26 0.88 -9.64
N PHE A 340 5.43 -0.13 -9.35
CA PHE A 340 4.91 -1.03 -10.39
C PHE A 340 3.93 -0.31 -11.32
N LEU A 341 3.00 0.48 -10.76
CA LEU A 341 2.02 1.23 -11.53
C LEU A 341 2.68 2.22 -12.52
N ASP A 342 3.68 2.96 -12.05
CA ASP A 342 4.39 3.94 -12.88
C ASP A 342 5.15 3.26 -14.01
N GLU A 343 5.88 2.17 -13.71
CA GLU A 343 6.65 1.44 -14.72
C GLU A 343 5.74 0.74 -15.74
N LEU A 344 4.60 0.19 -15.31
CA LEU A 344 3.60 -0.40 -16.22
C LEU A 344 3.02 0.64 -17.16
N TRP A 345 2.66 1.81 -16.65
CA TRP A 345 2.16 2.91 -17.45
C TRP A 345 3.14 3.31 -18.56
N PHE A 346 4.44 3.33 -18.25
CA PHE A 346 5.47 3.59 -19.28
C PHE A 346 5.72 2.41 -20.21
N ALA A 347 5.58 1.18 -19.72
CA ALA A 347 5.94 -0.02 -20.45
C ALA A 347 4.89 -0.52 -21.45
N LEU A 348 3.61 -0.14 -21.25
CA LEU A 348 2.47 -0.63 -22.03
C LEU A 348 1.73 0.51 -22.74
N PRO A 349 2.00 0.75 -24.04
CA PRO A 349 1.22 1.68 -24.84
C PRO A 349 -0.27 1.32 -24.90
N SER A 350 -0.59 0.02 -24.99
CA SER A 350 -1.96 -0.49 -25.03
C SER A 350 -2.78 -0.11 -23.79
N LEU A 351 -2.16 -0.10 -22.61
CA LEU A 351 -2.79 0.38 -21.37
C LEU A 351 -3.10 1.88 -21.43
N ARG A 352 -2.19 2.68 -22.01
CA ARG A 352 -2.40 4.12 -22.16
C ARG A 352 -3.53 4.41 -23.13
N ASP A 353 -3.56 3.71 -24.26
CA ASP A 353 -4.61 3.86 -25.27
C ASP A 353 -5.99 3.44 -24.73
N LEU A 354 -6.05 2.37 -23.93
CA LEU A 354 -7.29 1.90 -23.29
C LEU A 354 -7.86 2.91 -22.27
N LEU A 355 -6.97 3.63 -21.57
CA LEU A 355 -7.32 4.58 -20.52
C LEU A 355 -7.18 6.04 -20.98
N ASP A 356 -7.17 6.31 -22.28
CA ASP A 356 -7.07 7.65 -22.90
C ASP A 356 -8.42 8.40 -22.88
N PHE A 357 -9.11 8.35 -21.74
CA PHE A 357 -10.31 9.13 -21.46
C PHE A 357 -10.09 9.99 -20.21
N GLU A 358 -10.98 10.97 -19.98
CA GLU A 358 -10.84 11.93 -18.88
C GLU A 358 -10.70 11.20 -17.52
N ASP A 359 -9.57 11.44 -16.84
CA ASP A 359 -9.20 10.82 -15.57
C ASP A 359 -9.12 9.28 -15.58
N GLY A 360 -9.05 8.61 -16.74
CA GLY A 360 -9.10 7.14 -16.82
C GLY A 360 -8.01 6.44 -16.00
N TRP A 361 -6.75 6.86 -16.16
CA TRP A 361 -5.64 6.34 -15.36
C TRP A 361 -5.75 6.69 -13.87
N ALA A 362 -6.11 7.94 -13.55
CA ALA A 362 -6.23 8.39 -12.17
C ALA A 362 -7.35 7.64 -11.42
N MET A 363 -8.45 7.31 -12.10
CA MET A 363 -9.55 6.50 -11.59
C MET A 363 -9.11 5.05 -11.37
N ALA A 364 -8.42 4.45 -12.34
CA ALA A 364 -7.89 3.09 -12.19
C ALA A 364 -6.90 3.00 -11.01
N GLN A 365 -6.00 3.97 -10.86
CA GLN A 365 -5.08 4.03 -9.72
C GLN A 365 -5.80 4.18 -8.38
N ARG A 366 -6.83 5.03 -8.30
CA ARG A 366 -7.64 5.22 -7.09
C ARG A 366 -8.30 3.92 -6.64
N GLU A 367 -9.00 3.25 -7.55
CA GLU A 367 -9.64 1.95 -7.30
C GLU A 367 -8.64 0.85 -6.93
N THR A 368 -7.43 0.94 -7.48
CA THR A 368 -6.32 0.03 -7.13
C THR A 368 -5.88 0.26 -5.68
N TRP A 369 -5.65 1.51 -5.29
CA TRP A 369 -5.21 1.86 -3.94
C TRP A 369 -6.26 1.52 -2.87
N GLU A 370 -7.54 1.79 -3.15
CA GLU A 370 -8.64 1.43 -2.25
C GLU A 370 -8.63 -0.08 -1.97
N ARG A 371 -8.46 -0.90 -3.01
CA ARG A 371 -8.36 -2.37 -2.85
C ARG A 371 -7.13 -2.80 -2.08
N LEU A 372 -5.98 -2.18 -2.32
CA LEU A 372 -4.76 -2.49 -1.59
C LEU A 372 -4.88 -2.15 -0.11
N PHE A 373 -5.54 -1.03 0.23
CA PHE A 373 -5.82 -0.67 1.62
C PHE A 373 -6.78 -1.64 2.29
N VAL A 374 -7.86 -2.03 1.60
CA VAL A 374 -8.78 -3.05 2.10
C VAL A 374 -8.07 -4.40 2.32
N ALA A 375 -7.18 -4.78 1.39
CA ALA A 375 -6.42 -6.02 1.48
C ALA A 375 -5.44 -6.04 2.67
N ILE A 376 -4.80 -4.91 2.98
CA ILE A 376 -3.82 -4.84 4.08
C ILE A 376 -4.48 -4.61 5.46
N SER A 377 -5.59 -3.86 5.53
CA SER A 377 -6.38 -3.74 6.77
C SER A 377 -7.04 -5.07 7.16
N GLY A 378 -7.25 -5.95 6.18
CA GLY A 378 -7.90 -7.25 6.36
C GLY A 378 -9.39 -7.13 6.69
N PHE A 379 -9.94 -5.91 6.67
CA PHE A 379 -11.30 -5.62 7.10
C PHE A 379 -11.64 -4.15 6.91
N LEU A 380 -12.84 -3.82 6.42
CA LEU A 380 -13.39 -2.48 6.69
C LEU A 380 -14.91 -2.39 6.88
N TYR A 381 -15.76 -3.38 6.59
CA TYR A 381 -17.22 -3.15 6.75
C TYR A 381 -18.08 -4.23 7.40
N LEU A 382 -17.60 -5.46 7.63
CA LEU A 382 -18.49 -6.51 8.17
C LEU A 382 -18.50 -6.63 9.70
N LEU A 383 -17.92 -5.71 10.49
CA LEU A 383 -17.77 -5.92 11.95
C LEU A 383 -19.13 -5.88 12.66
N SER A 384 -20.10 -5.17 12.08
CA SER A 384 -21.47 -5.16 12.61
C SER A 384 -22.26 -6.44 12.30
N LEU A 385 -21.89 -7.24 11.29
CA LEU A 385 -22.68 -8.40 10.86
C LEU A 385 -21.93 -9.74 11.01
N TRP A 386 -20.61 -9.77 10.80
CA TRP A 386 -19.76 -10.96 10.93
C TRP A 386 -19.46 -11.34 12.38
N SER A 387 -19.40 -10.37 13.30
CA SER A 387 -19.18 -10.64 14.73
C SER A 387 -20.25 -11.57 15.31
N THR A 388 -21.45 -11.60 14.71
CA THR A 388 -22.58 -12.39 15.18
C THR A 388 -22.69 -13.74 14.47
N LEU A 389 -22.10 -13.90 13.27
CA LEU A 389 -22.35 -15.08 12.42
C LEU A 389 -21.14 -16.02 12.24
N MET A 390 -19.89 -15.54 12.35
CA MET A 390 -18.69 -16.33 12.02
C MET A 390 -17.69 -16.45 13.18
N SER A 391 -18.17 -16.60 14.42
CA SER A 391 -17.34 -16.86 15.61
C SER A 391 -16.69 -18.27 15.65
N ARG A 392 -16.66 -19.01 14.54
CA ARG A 392 -16.00 -20.33 14.46
C ARG A 392 -14.99 -20.36 13.31
N THR A 393 -13.71 -20.30 13.69
CA THR A 393 -12.58 -21.00 13.06
C THR A 393 -12.00 -20.51 11.73
N VAL A 394 -12.04 -19.21 11.43
CA VAL A 394 -11.09 -18.66 10.43
C VAL A 394 -10.12 -17.73 11.15
N ARG A 395 -9.03 -18.32 11.67
CA ARG A 395 -7.83 -17.57 12.08
C ARG A 395 -7.22 -17.01 10.79
N ALA A 396 -7.59 -15.79 10.43
CA ALA A 396 -6.95 -15.09 9.33
C ALA A 396 -5.60 -14.59 9.84
N GLU A 397 -4.56 -15.40 9.68
CA GLU A 397 -3.20 -14.89 9.60
C GLU A 397 -3.16 -13.76 8.55
N PRO A 398 -2.22 -12.80 8.63
CA PRO A 398 -2.11 -11.74 7.63
C PRO A 398 -1.63 -12.33 6.30
N ASP A 399 -2.57 -12.97 5.59
CA ASP A 399 -2.41 -13.59 4.27
C ASP A 399 -1.93 -12.59 3.22
N VAL A 400 -1.99 -11.29 3.52
CA VAL A 400 -1.42 -10.24 2.69
C VAL A 400 0.09 -10.45 2.44
N LEU A 401 0.85 -10.97 3.42
CA LEU A 401 2.28 -11.26 3.22
C LEU A 401 2.52 -12.52 2.37
N ARG A 402 1.50 -13.39 2.24
CA ARG A 402 1.57 -14.59 1.41
C ARG A 402 1.75 -14.24 -0.06
N PHE A 403 1.10 -13.18 -0.52
CA PHE A 403 1.21 -12.72 -1.91
C PHE A 403 2.37 -11.72 -2.07
N PRO A 404 3.13 -11.78 -3.19
CA PRO A 404 3.98 -10.67 -3.59
C PRO A 404 3.16 -9.37 -3.73
N ILE A 405 3.73 -8.23 -3.35
CA ILE A 405 3.18 -6.89 -3.58
C ILE A 405 2.95 -6.69 -5.09
N SER A 406 3.86 -7.14 -5.95
CA SER A 406 3.65 -7.07 -7.42
C SER A 406 2.34 -7.75 -7.82
N LEU A 407 2.15 -9.01 -7.41
CA LEU A 407 0.95 -9.79 -7.70
C LEU A 407 -0.33 -9.13 -7.15
N MET A 408 -0.29 -8.65 -5.91
CA MET A 408 -1.42 -7.92 -5.31
C MET A 408 -1.74 -6.64 -6.08
N THR A 409 -0.71 -5.87 -6.43
CA THR A 409 -0.83 -4.60 -7.16
C THR A 409 -1.46 -4.83 -8.53
N ILE A 410 -1.00 -5.85 -9.27
CA ILE A 410 -1.58 -6.22 -10.56
C ILE A 410 -3.01 -6.68 -10.41
N SER A 411 -3.29 -7.56 -9.44
CA SER A 411 -4.65 -8.07 -9.20
C SER A 411 -5.63 -6.93 -8.91
N ALA A 412 -5.22 -5.97 -8.06
CA ALA A 412 -6.01 -4.78 -7.77
C ALA A 412 -6.13 -3.84 -8.98
N LEU A 413 -5.04 -3.66 -9.74
CA LEU A 413 -5.00 -2.84 -10.95
C LEU A 413 -5.95 -3.35 -12.03
N MET A 414 -5.97 -4.66 -12.29
CA MET A 414 -6.89 -5.24 -13.26
C MET A 414 -8.35 -4.92 -12.94
N THR A 415 -8.72 -4.99 -11.66
CA THR A 415 -10.05 -4.60 -11.22
C THR A 415 -10.27 -3.09 -11.33
N GLY A 416 -9.26 -2.27 -10.99
CA GLY A 416 -9.31 -0.82 -11.16
C GLY A 416 -9.52 -0.39 -12.61
N ILE A 417 -8.85 -1.04 -13.56
CA ILE A 417 -9.05 -0.83 -15.01
C ILE A 417 -10.50 -1.15 -15.39
N LEU A 418 -11.01 -2.32 -14.99
CA LEU A 418 -12.38 -2.72 -15.31
C LEU A 418 -13.41 -1.72 -14.75
N LEU A 419 -13.26 -1.28 -13.50
CA LEU A 419 -14.17 -0.31 -12.89
C LEU A 419 -14.10 1.06 -13.55
N SER A 420 -12.91 1.52 -13.92
CA SER A 420 -12.75 2.78 -14.66
C SER A 420 -13.48 2.75 -16.02
N LEU A 421 -13.37 1.63 -16.75
CA LEU A 421 -14.07 1.42 -18.02
C LEU A 421 -15.58 1.32 -17.84
N ILE A 422 -16.05 0.63 -16.81
CA ILE A 422 -17.49 0.53 -16.50
C ILE A 422 -18.05 1.94 -16.22
N ASN A 423 -17.35 2.74 -15.43
CA ASN A 423 -17.78 4.11 -15.14
C ASN A 423 -17.80 5.00 -16.40
N GLN A 424 -16.78 4.90 -17.25
CA GLN A 424 -16.75 5.62 -18.53
C GLN A 424 -17.94 5.24 -19.42
N LEU A 425 -18.24 3.95 -19.55
CA LEU A 425 -19.39 3.46 -20.31
C LEU A 425 -20.73 3.97 -19.75
N HIS A 426 -20.85 4.10 -18.43
CA HIS A 426 -22.02 4.70 -17.80
C HIS A 426 -22.15 6.20 -18.12
N VAL A 427 -21.05 6.95 -18.11
CA VAL A 427 -21.05 8.38 -18.46
C VAL A 427 -21.46 8.58 -19.91
N GLU A 428 -20.93 7.79 -20.83
CA GLU A 428 -21.29 7.81 -22.25
C GLU A 428 -22.77 7.47 -22.50
N GLU A 429 -23.34 6.52 -21.75
CA GLU A 429 -24.76 6.22 -21.86
C GLU A 429 -25.64 7.37 -21.35
N ARG A 430 -25.32 7.93 -20.19
CA ARG A 430 -26.05 9.09 -19.66
C ARG A 430 -25.98 10.30 -20.61
N ALA A 431 -24.83 10.51 -21.27
CA ALA A 431 -24.68 11.56 -22.27
C ALA A 431 -25.58 11.31 -23.50
N ARG A 432 -25.64 10.06 -23.99
CA ARG A 432 -26.53 9.67 -25.11
C ARG A 432 -28.00 9.78 -24.75
N ASP A 433 -28.39 9.37 -23.54
CA ASP A 433 -29.76 9.49 -23.05
C ASP A 433 -30.18 10.95 -22.89
N ALA A 434 -29.27 11.80 -22.39
CA ALA A 434 -29.50 13.25 -22.29
C ALA A 434 -29.68 13.90 -23.66
N GLU A 435 -28.83 13.55 -24.63
CA GLU A 435 -28.97 14.01 -26.02
C GLU A 435 -30.32 13.54 -26.61
N TYR A 436 -30.68 12.26 -26.44
CA TYR A 436 -31.95 11.73 -26.93
C TYR A 436 -33.17 12.40 -26.29
N LEU A 437 -33.12 12.72 -24.99
CA LEU A 437 -34.17 13.47 -24.31
C LEU A 437 -34.29 14.91 -24.84
N GLU A 438 -33.17 15.55 -25.18
CA GLU A 438 -33.17 16.86 -25.85
C GLU A 438 -33.85 16.78 -27.22
N TRP A 439 -33.55 15.74 -28.00
CA TRP A 439 -34.24 15.47 -29.27
C TRP A 439 -35.75 15.23 -29.09
N ILE A 440 -36.16 14.46 -28.08
CA ILE A 440 -37.59 14.19 -27.83
C ILE A 440 -38.34 15.43 -27.36
N HIS A 441 -37.73 16.29 -26.53
CA HIS A 441 -38.38 17.52 -26.05
C HIS A 441 -38.68 18.50 -27.19
N ILE A 442 -37.99 18.38 -28.33
CA ILE A 442 -38.28 19.18 -29.54
C ILE A 442 -39.56 18.69 -30.24
N ASP A 443 -39.95 17.43 -30.09
CA ASP A 443 -41.07 16.82 -30.83
C ASP A 443 -42.35 16.60 -30.00
N LEU A 444 -42.31 16.72 -28.67
CA LEU A 444 -43.45 16.41 -27.79
C LEU A 444 -43.84 17.57 -26.85
N GLU A 445 -44.40 18.65 -27.42
CA GLU A 445 -45.15 19.67 -26.66
C GLU A 445 -46.60 19.23 -26.29
N VAL A 446 -46.97 17.95 -26.44
CA VAL A 446 -48.39 17.53 -26.40
C VAL A 446 -48.63 16.32 -25.51
N HIS A 447 -49.52 16.53 -24.53
CA HIS A 447 -50.19 15.59 -23.61
C HIS A 447 -49.55 15.30 -22.24
N GLU A 448 -49.79 16.22 -21.31
CA GLU A 448 -49.80 15.97 -19.86
C GLU A 448 -50.93 14.98 -19.50
N GLY A 449 -50.63 13.81 -18.91
CA GLY A 449 -51.71 12.94 -18.44
C GLY A 449 -51.39 11.63 -17.73
N GLU A 450 -50.24 10.97 -17.91
CA GLU A 450 -50.03 9.62 -17.35
C GLU A 450 -48.68 9.48 -16.63
N GLU A 451 -48.72 9.13 -15.33
CA GLU A 451 -47.53 8.82 -14.55
C GLU A 451 -46.95 7.44 -14.96
N PRO A 452 -45.64 7.36 -15.27
CA PRO A 452 -45.02 6.10 -15.68
C PRO A 452 -44.83 5.12 -14.51
N ASN A 453 -45.20 3.87 -14.74
CA ASN A 453 -45.04 2.75 -13.80
C ASN A 453 -43.57 2.51 -13.38
N ASN A 454 -43.27 2.68 -12.09
CA ASN A 454 -41.92 2.65 -11.49
C ASN A 454 -41.24 1.26 -11.42
N CYS A 455 -41.91 0.17 -11.85
CA CYS A 455 -41.36 -1.20 -11.75
C CYS A 455 -40.51 -1.61 -12.98
N LEU A 456 -40.81 -1.07 -14.17
CA LEU A 456 -40.07 -1.41 -15.40
C LEU A 456 -38.67 -0.79 -15.46
N THR A 457 -38.41 0.26 -14.69
CA THR A 457 -37.13 0.98 -14.67
C THR A 457 -36.01 0.13 -14.04
N ASN A 458 -36.29 -0.60 -12.97
CA ASN A 458 -35.30 -1.43 -12.27
C ASN A 458 -34.79 -2.63 -13.08
N VAL A 459 -35.66 -3.29 -13.86
CA VAL A 459 -35.24 -4.45 -14.69
C VAL A 459 -34.36 -4.00 -15.85
N LYS A 460 -34.68 -2.87 -16.48
CA LYS A 460 -33.88 -2.29 -17.56
C LYS A 460 -32.49 -1.84 -17.06
N ALA A 461 -32.42 -1.24 -15.87
CA ALA A 461 -31.16 -0.83 -15.26
C ALA A 461 -30.19 -2.02 -15.08
N LYS A 462 -30.66 -3.14 -14.50
CA LYS A 462 -29.83 -4.35 -14.29
C LYS A 462 -29.36 -5.00 -15.60
N ALA A 463 -30.20 -4.99 -16.63
CA ALA A 463 -29.82 -5.53 -17.94
C ALA A 463 -28.75 -4.66 -18.63
N SER A 464 -28.84 -3.34 -18.49
CA SER A 464 -27.83 -2.42 -19.04
C SER A 464 -26.48 -2.58 -18.33
N GLU A 465 -26.51 -2.75 -17.00
CA GLU A 465 -25.31 -2.94 -16.19
C GLU A 465 -24.47 -4.15 -16.62
N ARG A 466 -25.08 -5.32 -16.77
CA ARG A 466 -24.39 -6.52 -17.30
C ARG A 466 -23.80 -6.25 -18.70
N GLY A 467 -24.45 -5.40 -19.48
CA GLY A 467 -23.97 -4.94 -20.78
C GLY A 467 -22.65 -4.17 -20.70
N TYR A 468 -22.53 -3.20 -19.79
CA TYR A 468 -21.29 -2.43 -19.60
C TYR A 468 -20.16 -3.30 -19.11
N VAL A 469 -20.42 -4.15 -18.12
CA VAL A 469 -19.39 -5.01 -17.56
C VAL A 469 -18.83 -5.95 -18.63
N LYS A 470 -19.70 -6.54 -19.46
CA LYS A 470 -19.27 -7.38 -20.59
C LYS A 470 -18.43 -6.58 -21.61
N ARG A 471 -18.83 -5.35 -21.93
CA ARG A 471 -18.08 -4.48 -22.85
C ARG A 471 -16.70 -4.10 -22.27
N ALA A 472 -16.64 -3.76 -20.99
CA ALA A 472 -15.39 -3.43 -20.30
C ALA A 472 -14.41 -4.61 -20.30
N ILE A 473 -14.90 -5.83 -20.00
CA ILE A 473 -14.07 -7.05 -20.08
C ILE A 473 -13.47 -7.21 -21.47
N ILE A 474 -14.31 -7.18 -22.51
CA ILE A 474 -13.88 -7.38 -23.89
C ILE A 474 -12.87 -6.30 -24.30
N ALA A 475 -13.11 -5.03 -23.92
CA ALA A 475 -12.19 -3.95 -24.22
C ALA A 475 -10.84 -4.08 -23.51
N SER A 476 -10.83 -4.66 -22.30
CA SER A 476 -9.61 -4.81 -21.49
C SER A 476 -8.80 -6.08 -21.78
N GLU A 477 -9.38 -7.10 -22.42
CA GLU A 477 -8.82 -8.46 -22.52
C GLU A 477 -7.35 -8.46 -22.99
N GLU A 478 -7.06 -7.79 -24.12
CA GLU A 478 -5.70 -7.72 -24.68
C GLU A 478 -4.71 -7.01 -23.73
N VAL A 479 -5.14 -5.92 -23.07
CA VAL A 479 -4.29 -5.17 -22.13
C VAL A 479 -4.02 -5.99 -20.86
N LEU A 480 -4.99 -6.76 -20.39
CA LEU A 480 -4.80 -7.61 -19.23
C LEU A 480 -3.79 -8.73 -19.53
N GLU A 481 -3.84 -9.32 -20.73
CA GLU A 481 -2.84 -10.30 -21.17
C GLU A 481 -1.44 -9.69 -21.27
N ASP A 482 -1.31 -8.48 -21.84
CA ASP A 482 -0.04 -7.73 -21.89
C ASP A 482 0.54 -7.46 -20.49
N ILE A 483 -0.32 -7.09 -19.52
CA ILE A 483 0.09 -6.88 -18.11
C ILE A 483 0.60 -8.17 -17.48
N MET A 484 0.00 -9.32 -17.80
CA MET A 484 0.44 -10.59 -17.24
C MET A 484 1.78 -11.03 -17.81
N ASP A 485 1.94 -10.93 -19.13
CA ASP A 485 3.18 -11.28 -19.83
C ASP A 485 4.35 -10.44 -19.32
N ILE A 486 4.17 -9.12 -19.20
CA ILE A 486 5.24 -8.21 -18.77
C ILE A 486 5.64 -8.40 -17.30
N MET A 487 4.71 -8.86 -16.46
CA MET A 487 4.93 -9.09 -15.04
C MET A 487 5.38 -10.52 -14.72
N ASP A 488 5.43 -11.41 -15.71
CA ASP A 488 5.74 -12.83 -15.55
C ASP A 488 4.84 -13.50 -14.48
N ILE A 489 3.55 -13.16 -14.49
CA ILE A 489 2.56 -13.68 -13.53
C ILE A 489 1.79 -14.85 -14.15
N ASP A 490 1.79 -15.99 -13.48
CA ASP A 490 0.99 -17.14 -13.90
C ASP A 490 -0.49 -16.98 -13.55
N ASN A 491 -1.35 -17.58 -14.38
CA ASN A 491 -2.80 -17.52 -14.24
C ASN A 491 -3.31 -18.11 -12.92
N GLU A 492 -2.61 -19.10 -12.35
CA GLU A 492 -3.05 -19.76 -11.14
C GLU A 492 -2.83 -18.88 -9.91
N SER A 493 -1.66 -18.26 -9.79
CA SER A 493 -1.33 -17.28 -8.76
C SER A 493 -2.21 -16.04 -8.84
N LEU A 494 -2.44 -15.53 -10.05
CA LEU A 494 -3.35 -14.39 -10.26
C LEU A 494 -4.77 -14.74 -9.83
N ARG A 495 -5.29 -15.90 -10.24
CA ARG A 495 -6.63 -16.35 -9.84
C ARG A 495 -6.72 -16.51 -8.33
N GLU A 496 -5.73 -17.14 -7.70
CA GLU A 496 -5.71 -17.32 -6.24
C GLU A 496 -5.69 -15.96 -5.50
N CYS A 497 -4.85 -15.03 -5.93
CA CYS A 497 -4.80 -13.69 -5.34
C CYS A 497 -6.11 -12.93 -5.55
N ARG A 498 -6.73 -13.02 -6.73
CA ARG A 498 -8.03 -12.39 -7.01
C ARG A 498 -9.16 -13.00 -6.21
N GLU A 499 -9.21 -14.33 -6.06
CA GLU A 499 -10.22 -14.97 -5.19
C GLU A 499 -10.05 -14.56 -3.73
N TRP A 500 -8.80 -14.42 -3.28
CA TRP A 500 -8.51 -13.89 -1.95
C TRP A 500 -8.97 -12.42 -1.81
N LEU A 501 -8.69 -11.57 -2.81
CA LEU A 501 -9.14 -10.17 -2.82
C LEU A 501 -10.67 -10.03 -2.88
N LYS A 502 -11.37 -10.92 -3.59
CA LYS A 502 -12.84 -10.92 -3.70
C LYS A 502 -13.55 -11.04 -2.36
N VAL A 503 -12.93 -11.72 -1.38
CA VAL A 503 -13.48 -11.83 -0.02
C VAL A 503 -13.76 -10.44 0.56
N PHE A 504 -13.04 -9.41 0.09
CA PHE A 504 -13.20 -8.04 0.53
C PHE A 504 -14.01 -7.14 -0.41
N ASP A 505 -14.40 -7.60 -1.60
CA ASP A 505 -15.24 -6.81 -2.53
C ASP A 505 -16.74 -6.84 -2.14
N HIS A 506 -17.15 -7.74 -1.25
CA HIS A 506 -18.52 -7.83 -0.74
C HIS A 506 -18.82 -6.73 0.28
N GLU A 507 -19.22 -5.55 -0.20
CA GLU A 507 -20.04 -4.61 0.57
C GLU A 507 -21.51 -5.08 0.54
N PRO A 508 -22.23 -5.05 1.68
CA PRO A 508 -23.67 -5.29 1.73
C PRO A 508 -24.50 -4.14 1.15
#